data_AF-A0A821SE38-F1
#
_entry.id   AF-A0A821SE38-F1
#
_cell.length_a   1.000
_cell.length_b   1.000
_cell.length_c   1.000
_cell.angle_alpha   90.00
_cell.angle_beta   90.00
_cell.angle_gamma   90.00
#
_symmetry.space_group_name_H-M   'P 1'
#
loop_
_entity.id
_entity.type
_entity.pdbx_description
1 polymer ?
#
loop_
_entity_poly.entity_id
_entity_poly.type
_entity_poly.pdbx_seq_one_letter_code
_entity_poly.pdbx_strand_id
1 'polypeptide(L)' 'GIPSTDTGHAYWPEIQYQSYLQGVKALQIAYNVPTSRVLGHKEAAVPAGRKQDPNFSMDEFRAALD' A
#
# COMPACT_ATOMS: atom_id res chain seq x y z
N GLY A 1 10.97 -12.39 -17.09
CA GLY A 1 10.67 -10.95 -17.21
C GLY A 1 9.68 -10.59 -16.13
N ILE A 2 9.93 -9.50 -15.40
CA ILE A 2 9.01 -9.00 -14.37
C ILE A 2 7.94 -8.17 -15.09
N PRO A 3 6.66 -8.53 -15.07
CA PRO A 3 5.61 -7.66 -15.61
C PRO A 3 5.55 -6.36 -14.80
N SER A 4 5.29 -5.24 -15.47
CA SER A 4 5.15 -3.91 -14.86
C SER A 4 4.06 -3.92 -13.77
N THR A 5 4.43 -3.74 -12.51
CA THR A 5 3.52 -3.78 -11.34
C THR A 5 2.95 -2.42 -10.99
N ASP A 6 2.22 -1.80 -11.90
CA ASP A 6 1.44 -0.60 -11.56
C ASP A 6 -0.06 -0.90 -11.37
N THR A 7 -0.46 -2.17 -11.50
CA THR A 7 -1.86 -2.62 -11.31
C THR A 7 -1.89 -3.96 -10.57
N GLY A 8 -2.64 -4.01 -9.46
CA GLY A 8 -2.85 -5.22 -8.65
C GLY A 8 -1.70 -5.62 -7.71
N HIS A 9 -1.97 -6.61 -6.87
CA HIS A 9 -1.07 -7.17 -5.85
C HIS A 9 -0.63 -8.58 -6.23
N ALA A 10 -0.31 -8.81 -7.51
CA ALA A 10 -0.08 -10.14 -8.09
C ALA A 10 1.00 -11.01 -7.39
N TYR A 11 1.88 -10.39 -6.60
CA TYR A 11 2.91 -11.09 -5.80
C TYR A 11 2.45 -11.49 -4.40
N TRP A 12 1.31 -10.96 -3.95
CA TRP A 12 0.71 -11.24 -2.67
C TRP A 12 -0.50 -12.16 -2.91
N PRO A 13 -0.59 -13.32 -2.24
CA PRO A 13 -1.83 -14.08 -2.19
C PRO A 13 -2.98 -13.17 -1.75
N GLU A 14 -4.15 -13.32 -2.36
CA GLU A 14 -5.32 -12.47 -2.10
C GLU A 14 -5.58 -12.31 -0.60
N ILE A 15 -5.55 -13.43 0.14
CA ILE A 15 -5.80 -13.43 1.57
C ILE A 15 -4.78 -12.60 2.37
N GLN A 16 -3.53 -12.55 1.92
CA GLN A 16 -2.49 -11.73 2.56
C GLN A 16 -2.77 -10.25 2.34
N TYR A 17 -3.12 -9.87 1.11
CA TYR A 17 -3.43 -8.48 0.76
C TYR A 17 -4.68 -7.99 1.50
N GLN A 18 -5.75 -8.79 1.54
CA GLN A 18 -6.96 -8.47 2.28
C GLN A 18 -6.72 -8.35 3.79
N SER A 19 -5.94 -9.26 4.37
CA SER A 19 -5.57 -9.19 5.79
C SER A 19 -4.76 -7.92 6.10
N TYR A 20 -3.83 -7.54 5.21
CA TYR A 20 -3.07 -6.32 5.35
C TYR A 20 -3.94 -5.07 5.28
N LEU A 21 -4.85 -5.01 4.30
CA LEU A 21 -5.82 -3.90 4.15
C LEU A 21 -6.70 -3.73 5.39
N GLN A 22 -7.24 -4.82 5.93
CA GLN A 22 -8.04 -4.79 7.16
C GLN A 22 -7.23 -4.29 8.36
N GLY A 23 -5.98 -4.74 8.50
CA GLY A 23 -5.07 -4.28 9.55
C GLY A 23 -4.78 -2.78 9.46
N VAL A 24 -4.49 -2.27 8.26
CA VAL A 24 -4.25 -0.83 8.04
C VAL A 24 -5.51 -0.02 8.34
N LYS A 25 -6.70 -0.46 7.89
CA LYS A 25 -7.97 0.22 8.18
C LYS A 25 -8.26 0.30 9.68
N ALA A 26 -8.01 -0.79 10.41
CA ALA A 26 -8.16 -0.81 11.87
C ALA A 26 -7.21 0.20 12.56
N LEU A 27 -5.96 0.30 12.10
CA LEU A 27 -4.99 1.27 12.62
C LEU A 27 -5.40 2.72 12.30
N GLN A 28 -5.92 2.99 11.10
CA GLN A 28 -6.42 4.32 10.76
C GLN A 28 -7.53 4.78 11.70
N ILE A 29 -8.50 3.90 11.98
CA ILE A 29 -9.60 4.18 12.90
C ILE A 29 -9.07 4.39 14.32
N ALA A 30 -8.19 3.51 14.80
CA ALA A 30 -7.67 3.57 16.17
C ALA A 30 -6.84 4.82 16.46
N TYR A 31 -6.08 5.30 15.46
CA TYR A 31 -5.16 6.44 15.62
C TYR A 31 -5.62 7.72 14.91
N ASN A 32 -6.83 7.72 14.34
CA ASN A 32 -7.38 8.83 13.57
C ASN A 32 -6.42 9.31 12.46
N VAL A 33 -5.82 8.37 11.72
CA VAL A 33 -4.88 8.64 10.64
C VAL A 33 -5.65 8.78 9.32
N PRO A 34 -5.59 9.94 8.63
CA PRO A 34 -6.29 10.10 7.35
C PRO A 34 -5.66 9.23 6.26
N THR A 35 -6.46 8.78 5.29
CA THR A 35 -6.00 7.93 4.16
C THR A 35 -4.83 8.55 3.39
N SER A 36 -4.75 9.87 3.31
CA SER A 36 -3.61 10.61 2.71
C SER A 36 -2.26 10.42 3.42
N ARG A 37 -2.26 9.89 4.64
CA ARG A 37 -1.05 9.56 5.42
C ARG A 37 -0.68 8.07 5.36
N VAL A 38 -1.44 7.26 4.62
CA VAL A 38 -1.07 5.87 4.31
C VAL A 38 -0.13 5.91 3.11
N LEU A 39 1.16 5.79 3.37
CA LEU A 39 2.22 5.94 2.37
C LEU A 39 2.94 4.61 2.12
N GLY A 40 3.26 4.34 0.87
CA GLY A 40 4.18 3.29 0.46
C GLY A 40 5.61 3.66 0.84
N HIS A 41 6.47 2.66 1.02
CA HIS A 41 7.86 2.87 1.41
C HIS A 41 8.63 3.73 0.39
N LYS A 42 8.33 3.61 -0.91
CA LYS A 42 8.84 4.44 -2.00
C LYS A 42 8.49 5.92 -1.86
N GLU A 43 7.31 6.22 -1.31
CA GLU A 43 6.80 7.60 -1.13
C GLU A 43 7.35 8.24 0.15
N ALA A 44 7.57 7.45 1.20
CA ALA A 44 8.12 7.91 2.46
C ALA A 44 9.66 7.97 2.49
N ALA A 45 10.33 7.36 1.49
CA ALA A 45 11.78 7.26 1.47
C ALA A 45 12.48 8.60 1.21
N VAL A 46 13.46 8.91 2.07
CA VAL A 46 14.42 10.00 1.86
C VAL A 46 15.83 9.41 1.66
N PRO A 47 16.62 9.84 0.66
CA PRO A 47 16.17 10.64 -0.50
C PRO A 47 15.13 9.91 -1.35
N ALA A 48 14.30 10.68 -2.05
CA ALA A 48 13.29 10.15 -2.96
C ALA A 48 13.93 9.26 -4.04
N GLY A 49 13.25 8.19 -4.44
CA GLY A 49 13.75 7.23 -5.44
C GLY A 49 14.71 6.15 -4.91
N ARG A 50 15.14 6.23 -3.63
CA ARG A 50 15.97 5.18 -3.01
C ARG A 50 15.23 3.84 -2.84
N LYS A 51 13.91 3.88 -2.76
CA LYS A 51 13.03 2.72 -2.57
C LYS A 51 11.99 2.67 -3.66
N GLN A 52 11.58 1.44 -4.01
CA GLN A 52 10.63 1.16 -5.08
C GLN A 52 9.40 0.39 -4.59
N ASP A 53 9.47 -0.22 -3.41
CA ASP A 53 8.36 -0.97 -2.81
C ASP A 53 7.32 -0.02 -2.18
N PRO A 54 6.05 -0.43 -2.05
CA PRO A 54 5.50 -1.74 -2.39
C PRO A 54 5.37 -1.99 -3.89
N ASN A 55 5.20 -3.26 -4.25
CA ASN A 55 5.01 -3.76 -5.61
C ASN A 55 3.53 -3.86 -6.04
N PHE A 56 2.69 -2.97 -5.50
CA PHE A 56 1.29 -2.79 -5.88
C PHE A 56 0.95 -1.30 -5.92
N SER A 57 -0.19 -0.96 -6.54
CA SER A 57 -0.65 0.42 -6.65
C SER A 57 -1.09 0.98 -5.29
N MET A 58 -0.42 2.04 -4.84
CA MET A 58 -0.83 2.75 -3.63
C MET A 58 -2.15 3.50 -3.79
N ASP A 59 -2.51 3.88 -5.02
CA ASP A 59 -3.77 4.55 -5.30
C ASP A 59 -4.94 3.57 -5.19
N GLU A 60 -4.81 2.37 -5.77
CA GLU A 60 -5.80 1.29 -5.60
C GLU A 60 -5.90 0.87 -4.12
N PHE A 61 -4.77 0.76 -3.42
CA PHE A 61 -4.75 0.41 -2.00
C PHE A 61 -5.51 1.44 -1.15
N ARG A 62 -5.25 2.74 -1.35
CA ARG A 62 -5.95 3.81 -0.62
C ARG A 62 -7.44 3.89 -0.97
N ALA A 63 -7.80 3.71 -2.24
CA ALA A 63 -9.21 3.70 -2.66
C ALA A 63 -10.01 2.57 -1.99
N ALA A 64 -9.36 1.46 -1.64
CA ALA A 64 -9.99 0.35 -0.93
C ALA A 64 -10.00 0.51 0.62
N LEU A 65 -9.31 1.52 1.17
CA LEU A 65 -9.34 1.84 2.60
C LEU A 65 -10.53 2.73 2.98
N ASP A 66 -11.00 3.57 2.07
CA ASP A 66 -12.20 4.39 2.25
C ASP A 66 -13.46 3.49 2.28
#